data_AF-A0A314UAV3-F1
#
_entry.id   AF-A0A314UAV3-F1
#
_cell.length_a   1.000
_cell.length_b   1.000
_cell.length_c   1.000
_cell.angle_alpha   90.00
_cell.angle_beta   90.00
_cell.angle_gamma   90.00
#
_symmetry.space_group_name_H-M   'P 1'
#
loop_
_entity.id
_entity.type
_entity.pdbx_description
1 polymer ?
#
loop_
_entity_poly.entity_id
_entity_poly.type
_entity_poly.pdbx_seq_one_letter_code
_entity_poly.pdbx_strand_id
1 'polypeptide(L)'
;MACNRKRKTLTVTDWSDLPQELVISIANRIVLMEDFTAFGAVCKSWRSAATKEIFTSRLTHQVPFLMFRKKDAVGMLEFYSLTRDKILKFKLPEGGVQIICSCLGWLFTSRRGLEELNLLHPLNHSQIKLPGFRDSSCQVLRCRDELSPFVRFVLSSSPSWTSDYTIIGQYDFQKLAFCKPREHKYWTSIVFEEYIWDIICYKGRFYAMDDDGIWVCDTENPKQAKANVVVPEIPFGFVRQYSFMAESAGD
;
A
#
# COMPACT_ATOMS: atom_id res chain seq x y z
N MET A 1 -17.43 -72.98 3.48
CA MET A 1 -17.66 -71.53 3.66
C MET A 1 -16.33 -70.80 3.58
N ALA A 2 -16.00 -70.20 2.44
CA ALA A 2 -14.86 -69.28 2.34
C ALA A 2 -15.42 -67.88 2.06
N CYS A 3 -15.34 -67.02 3.07
CA CYS A 3 -15.86 -65.66 3.01
C CYS A 3 -14.89 -64.78 2.21
N ASN A 4 -15.23 -64.52 0.95
CA ASN A 4 -14.41 -63.73 0.04
C ASN A 4 -14.65 -62.23 0.32
N ARG A 5 -13.89 -61.68 1.28
CA ARG A 5 -13.92 -60.24 1.63
C ARG A 5 -13.23 -59.45 0.52
N LYS A 6 -14.00 -58.94 -0.45
CA LYS A 6 -13.53 -57.94 -1.41
C LYS A 6 -13.06 -56.70 -0.64
N ARG A 7 -11.75 -56.42 -0.64
CA ARG A 7 -11.19 -55.14 -0.19
C ARG A 7 -11.74 -54.05 -1.12
N LYS A 8 -12.56 -53.13 -0.59
CA LYS A 8 -12.88 -51.87 -1.27
C LYS A 8 -11.59 -51.05 -1.33
N THR A 9 -11.00 -50.92 -2.51
CA THR A 9 -9.95 -49.95 -2.79
C THR A 9 -10.57 -48.56 -2.72
N LEU A 10 -10.18 -47.77 -1.73
CA LEU A 10 -10.48 -46.33 -1.69
C LEU A 10 -9.67 -45.70 -2.82
N THR A 11 -10.34 -45.27 -3.89
CA THR A 11 -9.71 -44.47 -4.95
C THR A 11 -9.31 -43.14 -4.33
N VAL A 12 -8.01 -42.91 -4.20
CA VAL A 12 -7.47 -41.59 -3.87
C VAL A 12 -7.80 -40.68 -5.05
N THR A 13 -8.70 -39.72 -4.84
CA THR A 13 -9.02 -38.71 -5.86
C THR A 13 -7.79 -37.83 -6.07
N ASP A 14 -7.25 -37.84 -7.28
CA ASP A 14 -6.13 -36.96 -7.65
C ASP A 14 -6.67 -35.56 -7.98
N TRP A 15 -6.32 -34.59 -7.17
CA TRP A 15 -6.69 -33.18 -7.36
C TRP A 15 -5.83 -32.50 -8.44
N SER A 16 -4.84 -33.19 -9.00
CA SER A 16 -4.03 -32.70 -10.12
C SER A 16 -4.81 -32.63 -11.43
N ASP A 17 -5.90 -33.40 -11.56
CA ASP A 17 -6.75 -33.47 -12.75
C ASP A 17 -7.96 -32.50 -12.71
N LEU A 18 -7.98 -31.59 -11.72
CA LEU A 18 -9.07 -30.63 -11.58
C LEU A 18 -9.13 -29.70 -12.82
N PRO A 19 -10.32 -29.46 -13.41
CA PRO A 19 -10.47 -28.47 -14.46
C PRO A 19 -9.89 -27.11 -14.06
N GLN A 20 -9.16 -26.47 -14.97
CA GLN A 20 -8.43 -25.23 -14.69
C GLN A 20 -9.34 -24.12 -14.15
N GLU A 21 -10.61 -24.05 -14.58
CA GLU A 21 -11.59 -23.08 -14.09
C GLU A 21 -11.90 -23.25 -12.59
N LEU A 22 -11.92 -24.48 -12.09
CA LEU A 22 -12.12 -24.76 -10.67
C LEU A 22 -10.87 -24.41 -9.87
N VAL A 23 -9.68 -24.67 -10.42
CA VAL A 23 -8.40 -24.28 -9.81
C VAL A 23 -8.32 -22.75 -9.70
N ILE A 24 -8.73 -22.03 -10.75
CA ILE A 24 -8.85 -20.55 -10.74
C ILE A 24 -9.90 -20.09 -9.72
N SER A 25 -11.04 -20.78 -9.61
CA SER A 25 -12.08 -20.44 -8.63
C SER A 25 -11.61 -20.65 -7.19
N ILE A 26 -10.76 -21.65 -6.94
CA ILE A 26 -10.09 -21.86 -5.64
C ILE A 26 -9.05 -20.76 -5.41
N ALA A 27 -8.18 -20.49 -6.38
CA ALA A 27 -7.16 -19.43 -6.30
C ALA A 27 -7.80 -18.09 -5.93
N ASN A 28 -8.94 -17.79 -6.55
CA ASN A 28 -9.76 -16.65 -6.22
C ASN A 28 -10.10 -16.64 -4.72
N ARG A 29 -10.63 -17.71 -4.14
CA ARG A 29 -11.07 -17.69 -2.73
C ARG A 29 -9.96 -17.56 -1.69
N ILE A 30 -8.69 -17.62 -2.07
CA ILE A 30 -7.57 -17.52 -1.12
C ILE A 30 -7.26 -16.04 -0.84
N VAL A 31 -7.30 -15.68 0.45
CA VAL A 31 -7.13 -14.29 0.90
C VAL A 31 -5.69 -14.00 1.32
N LEU A 32 -5.00 -14.96 1.95
CA LEU A 32 -3.66 -14.74 2.51
C LEU A 32 -2.56 -15.00 1.47
N MET A 33 -1.56 -14.11 1.41
CA MET A 33 -0.39 -14.27 0.50
C MET A 33 0.30 -15.62 0.67
N GLU A 34 0.43 -16.08 1.91
CA GLU A 34 1.17 -17.31 2.22
C GLU A 34 0.41 -18.54 1.72
N ASP A 35 -0.91 -18.58 1.92
CA ASP A 35 -1.77 -19.64 1.40
C ASP A 35 -1.78 -19.61 -0.13
N PHE A 36 -1.76 -18.41 -0.73
CA PHE A 36 -1.71 -18.23 -2.18
C PHE A 36 -0.36 -18.71 -2.75
N THR A 37 0.73 -18.49 -2.00
CA THR A 37 2.07 -18.97 -2.34
C THR A 37 2.12 -20.51 -2.24
N ALA A 38 1.58 -21.08 -1.16
CA ALA A 38 1.49 -22.52 -0.96
C ALA A 38 0.63 -23.18 -2.05
N PHE A 39 -0.49 -22.56 -2.40
CA PHE A 39 -1.35 -22.96 -3.51
C PHE A 39 -0.58 -23.04 -4.84
N GLY A 40 0.16 -22.00 -5.19
CA GLY A 40 0.99 -21.99 -6.41
C GLY A 40 2.19 -22.95 -6.37
N ALA A 41 2.54 -23.48 -5.21
CA ALA A 41 3.64 -24.42 -5.02
C ALA A 41 3.23 -25.90 -5.23
N VAL A 42 1.93 -26.22 -5.31
CA VAL A 42 1.42 -27.59 -5.42
C VAL A 42 1.90 -28.31 -6.69
N CYS A 43 1.53 -27.81 -7.86
CA CYS A 43 1.90 -28.38 -9.16
C CYS A 43 1.84 -27.33 -10.28
N LYS A 44 2.15 -27.70 -11.53
CA LYS A 44 2.16 -26.78 -12.67
C LYS A 44 0.79 -26.15 -12.96
N SER A 45 -0.31 -26.91 -12.87
CA SER A 45 -1.68 -26.41 -13.12
C SER A 45 -2.14 -25.42 -12.03
N TRP A 46 -1.81 -25.67 -10.78
CA TRP A 46 -2.12 -24.77 -9.67
C TRP A 46 -1.27 -23.50 -9.74
N ARG A 47 0.02 -23.65 -10.09
CA ARG A 47 0.90 -22.51 -10.35
C ARG A 47 0.40 -21.61 -11.46
N SER A 48 -0.16 -22.15 -12.55
CA SER A 48 -0.70 -21.33 -13.64
C SER A 48 -1.98 -20.58 -13.25
N ALA A 49 -2.74 -21.08 -12.26
CA ALA A 49 -3.88 -20.37 -11.69
C ALA A 49 -3.48 -19.33 -10.62
N ALA A 50 -2.30 -19.45 -10.02
CA ALA A 50 -1.77 -18.53 -9.02
C ALA A 50 -1.25 -17.23 -9.66
N THR A 51 -2.09 -16.56 -10.46
CA THR A 51 -1.66 -15.37 -11.20
C THR A 51 -1.55 -14.16 -10.29
N LYS A 52 -0.62 -13.28 -10.66
CA LYS A 52 -0.42 -11.97 -10.04
C LYS A 52 -1.73 -11.18 -9.98
N GLU A 53 -2.50 -11.20 -11.07
CA GLU A 53 -3.77 -10.49 -11.23
C GLU A 53 -4.87 -10.95 -10.25
N ILE A 54 -5.08 -12.27 -10.11
CA ILE A 54 -6.06 -12.83 -9.18
C ILE A 54 -5.77 -12.38 -7.75
N PHE A 55 -4.49 -12.47 -7.36
CA PHE A 55 -4.06 -12.02 -6.05
C PHE A 55 -4.22 -10.49 -5.87
N THR A 56 -3.88 -9.70 -6.90
CA THR A 56 -3.97 -8.23 -6.85
C THR A 56 -5.37 -7.69 -6.59
N SER A 57 -6.40 -8.28 -7.21
CA SER A 57 -7.79 -7.86 -7.03
C SER A 57 -8.28 -7.97 -5.58
N ARG A 58 -7.56 -8.74 -4.74
CA ARG A 58 -7.95 -9.07 -3.37
C ARG A 58 -7.02 -8.49 -2.30
N LEU A 59 -5.89 -7.91 -2.69
CA LEU A 59 -5.00 -7.22 -1.75
C LEU A 59 -5.64 -5.99 -1.11
N THR A 60 -6.67 -5.43 -1.74
CA THR A 60 -7.55 -4.42 -1.17
C THR A 60 -8.34 -4.95 0.04
N HIS A 61 -8.45 -6.28 0.21
CA HIS A 61 -9.19 -6.95 1.28
C HIS A 61 -8.30 -7.76 2.24
N GLN A 62 -6.97 -7.61 2.17
CA GLN A 62 -6.11 -8.25 3.16
C GLN A 62 -6.17 -7.52 4.49
N VAL A 63 -6.35 -8.28 5.57
CA VAL A 63 -6.29 -7.74 6.93
C VAL A 63 -4.89 -7.15 7.14
N PRO A 64 -4.78 -5.84 7.45
CA PRO A 64 -3.49 -5.20 7.61
C PRO A 64 -2.73 -5.81 8.79
N PHE A 65 -1.41 -5.86 8.66
CA PHE A 65 -0.55 -6.12 9.81
C PHE A 65 -0.37 -4.84 10.63
N LEU A 66 -0.48 -4.95 11.95
CA LEU A 66 -0.21 -3.82 12.84
C LEU A 66 1.28 -3.75 13.09
N MET A 67 1.94 -2.71 12.61
CA MET A 67 3.36 -2.48 12.86
C MET A 67 3.55 -1.84 14.24
N PHE A 68 4.39 -2.45 15.08
CA PHE A 68 4.80 -1.88 16.36
C PHE A 68 6.31 -1.65 16.37
N ARG A 69 6.72 -0.46 16.82
CA ARG A 69 8.13 -0.12 16.96
C ARG A 69 8.53 -0.21 18.42
N LYS A 70 9.38 -1.19 18.77
CA LYS A 70 10.10 -1.18 20.04
C LYS A 70 11.26 -0.18 19.94
N LYS A 71 11.37 0.71 20.93
CA LYS A 71 12.48 1.68 21.01
C LYS A 71 13.87 1.00 21.04
N ASP A 72 13.94 -0.21 21.59
CA ASP A 72 15.22 -0.89 21.84
C ASP A 72 15.60 -1.94 20.78
N ALA A 73 14.75 -2.16 19.77
CA ALA A 73 14.97 -3.17 18.73
C ALA A 73 15.60 -2.52 17.47
N VAL A 74 16.90 -2.26 17.53
CA VAL A 74 17.64 -1.67 16.40
C VAL A 74 17.58 -2.61 15.19
N GLY A 75 17.01 -2.13 14.08
CA GLY A 75 17.00 -2.87 12.81
C GLY A 75 15.98 -4.02 12.73
N MET A 76 14.97 -4.06 13.60
CA MET A 76 13.90 -5.07 13.53
C MET A 76 12.51 -4.41 13.52
N LEU A 77 11.64 -4.93 12.66
CA LEU A 77 10.22 -4.60 12.64
C LEU A 77 9.41 -5.75 13.19
N GLU A 78 8.54 -5.44 14.14
CA GLU A 78 7.56 -6.38 14.67
C GLU A 78 6.19 -6.00 14.11
N PHE A 79 5.54 -6.97 13.48
CA PHE A 79 4.20 -6.85 12.94
C PHE A 79 3.30 -7.84 13.66
N TYR A 80 2.17 -7.39 14.16
CA TYR A 80 1.14 -8.28 14.67
C TYR A 80 0.17 -8.64 13.55
N SER A 81 0.02 -9.94 13.31
CA SER A 81 -0.94 -10.49 12.38
C SER A 81 -2.24 -10.77 13.10
N LEU A 82 -3.26 -9.96 12.81
CA LEU A 82 -4.62 -10.12 13.33
C LEU A 82 -5.25 -11.46 12.92
N THR A 83 -4.90 -11.98 11.74
CA THR A 83 -5.41 -13.26 11.25
C THR A 83 -4.75 -14.48 11.89
N ARG A 84 -3.53 -14.34 12.38
CA ARG A 84 -2.74 -15.45 12.94
C ARG A 84 -2.60 -15.40 14.44
N ASP A 85 -2.99 -14.29 15.04
CA ASP A 85 -2.73 -13.97 16.45
C ASP A 85 -1.25 -14.17 16.81
N LYS A 86 -0.35 -13.65 15.97
CA LYS A 86 1.11 -13.85 16.09
C LYS A 86 1.90 -12.60 15.76
N ILE A 87 3.05 -12.48 16.42
CA ILE A 87 4.06 -11.47 16.09
C ILE A 87 5.00 -12.03 15.03
N LEU A 88 5.04 -11.37 13.88
CA LEU A 88 5.99 -11.57 12.80
C LEU A 88 7.15 -10.59 12.97
N LYS A 89 8.39 -11.07 12.80
CA LYS A 89 9.59 -10.25 12.97
C LYS A 89 10.38 -10.21 11.67
N PHE A 90 10.67 -9.00 11.19
CA PHE A 90 11.44 -8.78 9.96
C PHE A 90 12.68 -7.96 10.27
N LYS A 91 13.81 -8.34 9.68
CA LYS A 91 15.05 -7.54 9.78
C LYS A 91 14.98 -6.44 8.75
N LEU A 92 15.24 -5.21 9.17
CA LEU A 92 15.44 -4.12 8.22
C LEU A 92 16.70 -4.39 7.39
N PRO A 93 16.70 -4.04 6.09
CA PRO A 93 17.87 -4.24 5.23
C PRO A 93 19.11 -3.52 5.78
N GLU A 94 18.92 -2.35 6.39
CA GLU A 94 19.99 -1.47 6.82
C GLU A 94 19.63 -0.74 8.14
N GLY A 95 20.64 -0.50 8.97
CA GLY A 95 20.50 0.33 10.18
C GLY A 95 20.35 1.82 9.82
N GLY A 96 19.64 2.56 10.69
CA GLY A 96 19.42 4.01 10.52
C GLY A 96 18.28 4.39 9.57
N VAL A 97 17.53 3.42 9.05
CA VAL A 97 16.31 3.70 8.27
C VAL A 97 15.17 4.10 9.21
N GLN A 98 14.64 5.30 9.01
CA GLN A 98 13.42 5.77 9.64
C GLN A 98 12.22 5.40 8.78
N ILE A 99 11.25 4.72 9.39
CA ILE A 99 9.94 4.49 8.79
C ILE A 99 9.04 5.65 9.17
N ILE A 100 8.38 6.21 8.16
CA ILE A 100 7.54 7.39 8.30
C ILE A 100 6.07 6.96 8.29
N CYS A 101 5.63 6.25 7.24
CA CYS A 101 4.24 5.85 7.06
C CYS A 101 4.12 4.61 6.14
N SER A 102 2.92 4.02 6.01
CA SER A 102 2.68 2.83 5.15
C SER A 102 1.47 3.02 4.22
N CYS A 103 1.56 2.53 2.98
CA CYS A 103 0.45 2.51 2.02
C CYS A 103 0.57 1.29 1.09
N LEU A 104 -0.53 0.58 0.85
CA LEU A 104 -0.62 -0.60 -0.04
C LEU A 104 0.50 -1.64 0.15
N GLY A 105 0.86 -1.91 1.42
CA GLY A 105 1.90 -2.88 1.80
C GLY A 105 3.34 -2.38 1.68
N TRP A 106 3.56 -1.13 1.26
CA TRP A 106 4.87 -0.50 1.19
C TRP A 106 5.06 0.50 2.32
N LEU A 107 6.28 0.56 2.85
CA LEU A 107 6.70 1.53 3.86
C LEU A 107 7.41 2.69 3.18
N PHE A 108 7.01 3.92 3.48
CA PHE A 108 7.76 5.11 3.12
C PHE A 108 8.85 5.32 4.17
N THR A 109 10.11 5.39 3.72
CA THR A 109 11.26 5.46 4.60
C THR A 109 12.23 6.56 4.21
N SER A 110 12.94 7.07 5.21
CA SER A 110 14.04 8.02 5.06
C SER A 110 15.28 7.48 5.74
N ARG A 111 16.45 7.63 5.11
CA ARG A 111 17.74 7.28 5.73
C ARG A 111 18.53 8.51 6.16
N ARG A 112 18.55 9.55 5.33
CA ARG A 112 19.31 10.79 5.52
C ARG A 112 18.39 12.00 5.27
N GLY A 113 17.30 12.06 6.03
CA GLY A 113 16.30 13.12 5.90
C GLY A 113 15.69 13.19 4.50
N LEU A 114 15.64 14.40 3.94
CA LEU A 114 14.99 14.71 2.67
C LEU A 114 15.74 14.25 1.41
N GLU A 115 17.00 13.83 1.54
CA GLU A 115 17.84 13.47 0.39
C GLU A 115 17.71 12.01 -0.03
N GLU A 116 17.43 11.12 0.93
CA GLU A 116 17.40 9.67 0.72
C GLU A 116 16.04 9.09 1.11
N LEU A 117 15.04 9.35 0.26
CA LEU A 117 13.67 8.85 0.39
C LEU A 117 13.50 7.54 -0.39
N ASN A 118 12.81 6.56 0.21
CA ASN A 118 12.62 5.24 -0.39
C ASN A 118 11.24 4.66 -0.08
N LEU A 119 10.77 3.77 -0.95
CA LEU A 119 9.74 2.79 -0.61
C LEU A 119 10.41 1.47 -0.29
N LEU A 120 10.07 0.88 0.86
CA LEU A 120 10.55 -0.42 1.32
C LEU A 120 9.38 -1.40 1.44
N HIS A 121 9.48 -2.54 0.80
CA HIS A 121 8.55 -3.64 1.02
C HIS A 121 9.03 -4.51 2.20
N PRO A 122 8.29 -4.59 3.32
CA PRO A 122 8.80 -5.16 4.56
C PRO A 122 9.03 -6.68 4.51
N LEU A 123 8.31 -7.41 3.66
CA LEU A 123 8.38 -8.88 3.62
C LEU A 123 9.48 -9.44 2.70
N ASN A 124 9.79 -8.73 1.61
CA ASN A 124 10.72 -9.20 0.58
C ASN A 124 11.93 -8.27 0.41
N HIS A 125 11.98 -7.20 1.20
CA HIS A 125 13.06 -6.23 1.28
C HIS A 125 13.33 -5.47 -0.03
N SER A 126 12.38 -5.49 -0.98
CA SER A 126 12.47 -4.68 -2.20
C SER A 126 12.50 -3.20 -1.85
N GLN A 127 13.41 -2.45 -2.47
CA GLN A 127 13.57 -1.03 -2.26
C GLN A 127 13.41 -0.27 -3.56
N ILE A 128 12.69 0.85 -3.52
CA ILE A 128 12.55 1.78 -4.63
C ILE A 128 13.03 3.13 -4.17
N LYS A 129 14.13 3.61 -4.77
CA LYS A 129 14.66 4.94 -4.53
C LYS A 129 13.73 5.98 -5.15
N LEU A 130 13.34 6.95 -4.35
CA LEU A 130 12.53 8.09 -4.80
C LEU A 130 13.44 9.26 -5.15
N PRO A 131 12.97 10.23 -5.95
CA PRO A 131 13.66 11.49 -6.12
C PRO A 131 13.87 12.18 -4.77
N GLY A 132 15.02 12.85 -4.58
CA GLY A 132 15.23 13.71 -3.42
C GLY A 132 14.14 14.79 -3.33
N PHE A 133 13.81 15.23 -2.11
CA PHE A 133 12.66 16.12 -1.87
C PHE A 133 12.93 17.57 -2.31
N ARG A 134 12.98 17.76 -3.63
CA ARG A 134 13.33 19.00 -4.31
C ARG A 134 12.29 19.36 -5.36
N ASP A 135 12.13 20.64 -5.63
CA ASP A 135 11.27 21.14 -6.70
C ASP A 135 11.97 21.14 -8.08
N SER A 136 11.27 21.62 -9.11
CA SER A 136 11.80 21.71 -10.48
C SER A 136 13.00 22.65 -10.63
N SER A 137 13.23 23.55 -9.66
CA SER A 137 14.39 24.44 -9.59
C SER A 137 15.55 23.86 -8.77
N CYS A 138 15.45 22.57 -8.40
CA CYS A 138 16.40 21.83 -7.55
C CYS A 138 16.51 22.36 -6.11
N GLN A 139 15.56 23.20 -5.67
CA GLN A 139 15.50 23.70 -4.29
C GLN A 139 14.82 22.67 -3.40
N VAL A 140 15.35 22.48 -2.20
CA VAL A 140 14.77 21.58 -1.20
C VAL A 140 13.40 22.13 -0.77
N LEU A 141 12.37 21.30 -0.86
CA LEU A 141 11.05 21.63 -0.35
C LEU A 141 11.12 21.62 1.18
N ARG A 142 11.03 22.81 1.78
CA ARG A 142 11.09 22.95 3.24
C ARG A 142 9.82 22.40 3.88
N CYS A 143 10.00 21.54 4.87
CA CYS A 143 8.95 21.02 5.73
C CYS A 143 9.24 21.44 7.18
N ARG A 144 8.25 21.36 8.06
CA ARG A 144 8.40 21.74 9.47
C ARG A 144 9.30 20.78 10.25
N ASP A 145 9.22 19.50 9.95
CA ASP A 145 10.00 18.43 10.60
C ASP A 145 10.82 17.67 9.54
N GLU A 146 12.10 18.01 9.43
CA GLU A 146 13.02 17.36 8.48
C GLU A 146 13.29 15.88 8.83
N LEU A 147 13.03 15.46 10.08
CA LEU A 147 13.15 14.07 10.49
C LEU A 147 11.92 13.27 10.08
N SER A 148 10.72 13.87 10.07
CA SER A 148 9.49 13.23 9.62
C SER A 148 8.81 14.05 8.51
N PRO A 149 9.41 14.08 7.31
CA PRO A 149 9.03 15.04 6.28
C PRO A 149 7.65 14.80 5.69
N PHE A 150 7.04 13.65 5.96
CA PHE A 150 5.67 13.37 5.59
C PHE A 150 4.89 12.89 6.81
N VAL A 151 3.69 13.42 7.00
CA VAL A 151 2.76 12.93 8.02
C VAL A 151 1.92 11.79 7.45
N ARG A 152 1.60 11.87 6.16
CA ARG A 152 0.80 10.87 5.42
C ARG A 152 1.32 10.74 3.99
N PHE A 153 1.14 9.56 3.40
CA PHE A 153 1.35 9.35 1.98
C PHE A 153 0.36 8.35 1.41
N VAL A 154 0.09 8.49 0.12
CA VAL A 154 -0.81 7.62 -0.63
C VAL A 154 -0.20 7.28 -1.98
N LEU A 155 -0.40 6.03 -2.40
CA LEU A 155 -0.01 5.50 -3.69
C LEU A 155 -1.23 5.35 -4.58
N SER A 156 -1.14 5.74 -5.86
CA SER A 156 -2.22 5.47 -6.82
C SER A 156 -2.38 3.98 -7.13
N SER A 157 -1.30 3.21 -7.00
CA SER A 157 -1.23 1.77 -7.22
C SER A 157 0.00 1.21 -6.52
N SER A 158 -0.04 -0.07 -6.14
CA SER A 158 1.11 -0.66 -5.43
C SER A 158 2.27 -0.94 -6.40
N PRO A 159 3.51 -0.51 -6.05
CA PRO A 159 4.70 -0.77 -6.83
C PRO A 159 5.04 -2.26 -7.02
N SER A 160 4.43 -3.14 -6.23
CA SER A 160 4.54 -4.59 -6.44
C SER A 160 3.90 -5.03 -7.76
N TRP A 161 2.93 -4.26 -8.28
CA TRP A 161 2.10 -4.65 -9.42
C TRP A 161 2.48 -3.92 -10.70
N THR A 162 2.64 -2.61 -10.59
CA THR A 162 2.88 -1.71 -11.72
C THR A 162 4.10 -0.83 -11.44
N SER A 163 4.78 -0.46 -12.52
CA SER A 163 5.79 0.60 -12.51
C SER A 163 5.20 1.99 -12.68
N ASP A 164 3.96 2.08 -13.18
CA ASP A 164 3.21 3.31 -13.38
C ASP A 164 2.33 3.56 -12.15
N TYR A 165 2.86 4.35 -11.23
CA TYR A 165 2.16 4.80 -10.05
C TYR A 165 2.65 6.20 -9.67
N THR A 166 1.75 6.95 -9.06
CA THR A 166 2.02 8.27 -8.50
C THR A 166 2.03 8.17 -6.98
N ILE A 167 2.92 8.94 -6.37
CA ILE A 167 2.98 9.12 -4.93
C ILE A 167 2.50 10.53 -4.62
N ILE A 168 1.58 10.69 -3.68
CA ILE A 168 1.28 11.98 -3.06
C ILE A 168 1.54 11.87 -1.55
N GLY A 169 2.12 12.91 -0.96
CA GLY A 169 2.39 12.96 0.47
C GLY A 169 2.16 14.34 1.06
N GLN A 170 1.63 14.38 2.28
CA GLN A 170 1.45 15.59 3.06
C GLN A 170 2.73 15.88 3.84
N TYR A 171 3.41 16.99 3.51
CA TYR A 171 4.70 17.36 4.12
C TYR A 171 4.64 18.62 4.99
N ASP A 172 3.51 19.32 4.95
CA ASP A 172 3.18 20.46 5.81
C ASP A 172 1.66 20.46 6.03
N PHE A 173 1.15 21.27 6.96
CA PHE A 173 -0.28 21.25 7.28
C PHE A 173 -1.17 21.64 6.10
N GLN A 174 -0.68 22.49 5.20
CA GLN A 174 -1.41 23.01 4.04
C GLN A 174 -0.74 22.64 2.71
N LYS A 175 0.20 21.69 2.72
CA LYS A 175 1.00 21.37 1.52
C LYS A 175 1.10 19.88 1.29
N LEU A 176 0.75 19.50 0.07
CA LEU A 176 0.99 18.18 -0.49
C LEU A 176 2.12 18.27 -1.51
N ALA A 177 2.84 17.18 -1.70
CA ALA A 177 3.77 17.04 -2.80
C ALA A 177 3.54 15.70 -3.49
N PHE A 178 3.62 15.70 -4.81
CA PHE A 178 3.53 14.46 -5.59
C PHE A 178 4.72 14.26 -6.52
N CYS A 179 4.99 13.00 -6.84
CA CYS A 179 5.91 12.62 -7.90
C CYS A 179 5.50 11.28 -8.52
N LYS A 180 5.85 11.10 -9.79
CA LYS A 180 5.87 9.80 -10.45
C LYS A 180 7.32 9.31 -10.48
N PRO A 181 7.72 8.33 -9.65
CA PRO A 181 9.15 8.04 -9.41
C PRO A 181 9.97 7.66 -10.65
N ARG A 182 9.33 7.16 -11.71
CA ARG A 182 10.00 6.79 -12.96
C ARG A 182 10.04 7.89 -14.01
N GLU A 183 9.13 8.86 -13.92
CA GLU A 183 8.99 9.93 -14.91
C GLU A 183 9.58 11.25 -14.39
N HIS A 184 9.37 11.54 -13.11
CA HIS A 184 9.71 12.82 -12.49
C HIS A 184 11.05 12.72 -11.75
N LYS A 185 11.89 13.74 -11.92
CA LYS A 185 13.16 13.90 -11.17
C LYS A 185 13.03 14.76 -9.92
N TYR A 186 11.84 15.32 -9.70
CA TYR A 186 11.55 16.26 -8.64
C TYR A 186 10.10 16.06 -8.17
N TRP A 187 9.80 16.68 -7.02
CA TRP A 187 8.48 16.72 -6.43
C TRP A 187 7.77 18.01 -6.83
N THR A 188 6.46 17.92 -7.02
CA THR A 188 5.62 19.07 -7.33
C THR A 188 4.72 19.36 -6.15
N SER A 189 4.75 20.60 -5.66
CA SER A 189 3.95 21.03 -4.50
C SER A 189 2.54 21.44 -4.94
N ILE A 190 1.57 21.11 -4.10
CA ILE A 190 0.18 21.58 -4.17
C ILE A 190 -0.09 22.27 -2.82
N VAL A 191 -0.46 23.54 -2.88
CA VAL A 191 -0.70 24.38 -1.71
C VAL A 191 -2.19 24.60 -1.55
N PHE A 192 -2.67 24.48 -0.31
CA PHE A 192 -4.06 24.67 0.09
C PHE A 192 -4.15 25.94 0.96
N GLU A 193 -5.34 26.54 1.02
CA GLU A 193 -5.61 27.68 1.90
C GLU A 193 -5.81 27.20 3.35
N GLU A 194 -6.47 26.05 3.53
CA GLU A 194 -6.80 25.47 4.82
C GLU A 194 -5.97 24.22 5.17
N TYR A 195 -6.09 23.78 6.43
CA TYR A 195 -5.38 22.61 6.94
C TYR A 195 -5.93 21.31 6.37
N ILE A 196 -5.03 20.50 5.81
CA ILE A 196 -5.36 19.19 5.25
C ILE A 196 -5.46 18.17 6.40
N TRP A 197 -6.65 17.59 6.54
CA TRP A 197 -6.95 16.57 7.53
C TRP A 197 -6.62 15.16 7.07
N ASP A 198 -6.92 14.86 5.80
CA ASP A 198 -6.73 13.52 5.25
C ASP A 198 -6.48 13.53 3.73
N ILE A 199 -5.85 12.45 3.26
CA ILE A 199 -5.59 12.20 1.83
C ILE A 199 -5.88 10.74 1.49
N ILE A 200 -6.58 10.50 0.39
CA ILE A 200 -6.85 9.16 -0.13
C ILE A 200 -6.64 9.09 -1.64
N CYS A 201 -6.56 7.86 -2.16
CA CYS A 201 -6.63 7.60 -3.59
C CYS A 201 -7.82 6.69 -3.85
N TYR A 202 -8.69 7.12 -4.76
CA TYR A 202 -9.85 6.34 -5.17
C TYR A 202 -9.97 6.37 -6.69
N LYS A 203 -10.09 5.19 -7.30
CA LYS A 203 -10.17 5.01 -8.77
C LYS A 203 -9.09 5.77 -9.54
N GLY A 204 -7.85 5.73 -9.03
CA GLY A 204 -6.68 6.37 -9.66
C GLY A 204 -6.60 7.88 -9.50
N ARG A 205 -7.50 8.51 -8.74
CA ARG A 205 -7.47 9.95 -8.43
C ARG A 205 -7.17 10.18 -6.97
N PHE A 206 -6.45 11.27 -6.68
CA PHE A 206 -6.13 11.67 -5.33
C PHE A 206 -7.13 12.70 -4.82
N TYR A 207 -7.60 12.47 -3.59
CA TYR A 207 -8.53 13.35 -2.90
C TYR A 207 -7.87 13.84 -1.61
N ALA A 208 -8.05 15.12 -1.31
CA ALA A 208 -7.65 15.75 -0.07
C ALA A 208 -8.87 16.36 0.61
N MET A 209 -8.90 16.32 1.94
CA MET A 209 -9.97 16.91 2.75
C MET A 209 -9.39 17.97 3.67
N ASP A 210 -10.04 19.13 3.71
CA ASP A 210 -9.75 20.24 4.64
C ASP A 210 -11.05 20.74 5.29
N ASP A 211 -11.01 21.92 5.91
CA ASP A 211 -12.17 22.53 6.58
C ASP A 211 -13.25 23.01 5.60
N ASP A 212 -12.88 23.30 4.35
CA ASP A 212 -13.78 23.84 3.32
C ASP A 212 -14.44 22.74 2.49
N GLY A 213 -13.80 21.59 2.34
CA GLY A 213 -14.38 20.50 1.58
C GLY A 213 -13.44 19.36 1.19
N ILE A 214 -13.85 18.70 0.10
CA ILE A 214 -13.06 17.64 -0.55
C ILE A 214 -12.58 18.14 -1.90
N TRP A 215 -11.28 17.98 -2.13
CA TRP A 215 -10.59 18.44 -3.31
C TRP A 215 -10.01 17.26 -4.08
N VAL A 216 -10.01 17.35 -5.41
CA VAL A 216 -9.24 16.44 -6.28
C VAL A 216 -7.94 17.10 -6.67
N CYS A 217 -6.83 16.43 -6.39
CA CYS A 217 -5.49 16.86 -6.78
C CYS A 217 -5.23 16.46 -8.24
N ASP A 218 -4.95 17.44 -9.10
CA ASP A 218 -4.46 17.19 -10.44
C ASP A 218 -2.97 16.83 -10.39
N THR A 219 -2.66 15.58 -10.70
CA THR A 219 -1.30 15.05 -10.74
C THR A 219 -0.85 14.66 -12.15
N GLU A 220 -1.63 14.96 -13.19
CA GLU A 220 -1.29 14.59 -14.58
C GLU A 220 -0.22 15.52 -15.15
N ASN A 221 -0.31 16.82 -14.87
CA ASN A 221 0.64 17.82 -15.35
C ASN A 221 1.31 18.56 -14.18
N PRO A 222 2.60 18.28 -13.90
CA PRO A 222 3.37 18.98 -12.86
C PRO A 222 3.35 20.51 -12.96
N LYS A 223 3.22 21.07 -14.17
CA LYS A 223 3.21 22.54 -14.37
C LYS A 223 1.87 23.18 -14.05
N GLN A 224 0.80 22.39 -13.94
CA GLN A 224 -0.57 22.84 -13.68
C GLN A 224 -1.13 22.21 -12.41
N ALA A 225 -0.26 21.68 -11.55
CA ALA A 225 -0.60 21.07 -10.29
C ALA A 225 -1.50 22.00 -9.45
N LYS A 226 -2.73 21.55 -9.23
CA LYS A 226 -3.73 22.26 -8.44
C LYS A 226 -4.71 21.29 -7.83
N ALA A 227 -5.37 21.73 -6.77
CA ALA A 227 -6.51 21.04 -6.21
C ALA A 227 -7.80 21.73 -6.72
N ASN A 228 -8.80 20.95 -7.13
CA ASN A 228 -10.10 21.48 -7.55
C ASN A 228 -11.19 20.95 -6.62
N VAL A 229 -12.13 21.80 -6.19
CA VAL A 229 -13.24 21.40 -5.31
C VAL A 229 -14.12 20.36 -6.00
N VAL A 230 -14.47 19.30 -5.27
CA VAL A 230 -15.48 18.30 -5.69
C VAL A 230 -16.74 18.43 -4.85
N VAL A 231 -16.60 18.65 -3.54
CA VAL A 231 -17.72 18.86 -2.64
C VAL A 231 -17.47 20.18 -1.91
N PRO A 232 -18.17 21.27 -2.28
CA PRO A 232 -18.13 22.50 -1.53
C PRO A 232 -18.98 22.33 -0.26
N GLU A 233 -18.40 22.67 0.89
CA GLU A 233 -19.04 22.65 2.22
C GLU A 233 -19.43 21.25 2.74
N ILE A 234 -18.59 20.73 3.65
CA ILE A 234 -18.96 19.57 4.46
C ILE A 234 -20.08 20.01 5.42
N PRO A 235 -21.21 19.29 5.53
CA PRO A 235 -22.33 19.69 6.38
C PRO A 235 -21.88 20.08 7.79
N PHE A 236 -22.21 21.31 8.19
CA PHE A 236 -21.85 21.89 9.48
C PHE A 236 -22.24 20.94 10.61
N GLY A 237 -21.25 20.42 11.33
CA GLY A 237 -21.40 19.44 12.41
C GLY A 237 -20.40 18.29 12.37
N PHE A 238 -19.81 17.99 11.20
CA PHE A 238 -18.76 16.96 11.05
C PHE A 238 -17.36 17.45 11.40
N VAL A 239 -17.12 18.76 11.38
CA VAL A 239 -15.78 19.34 11.59
C VAL A 239 -15.55 19.65 13.06
N ARG A 240 -15.45 18.62 13.92
CA ARG A 240 -14.78 18.74 15.22
C ARG A 240 -14.05 17.45 15.58
N GLN A 241 -12.75 17.48 15.34
CA GLN A 241 -11.72 16.51 15.71
C GLN A 241 -11.98 15.07 15.20
N TYR A 242 -11.08 14.57 14.35
CA TYR A 242 -11.01 13.17 13.88
C TYR A 242 -11.89 12.77 12.67
N SER A 243 -12.15 13.68 11.73
CA SER A 243 -12.69 13.30 10.42
C SER A 243 -11.63 12.58 9.57
N PHE A 244 -12.00 11.48 8.93
CA PHE A 244 -11.16 10.73 8.00
C PHE A 244 -12.00 10.27 6.80
N MET A 245 -11.36 10.12 5.64
CA MET A 245 -12.00 9.55 4.46
C MET A 245 -11.77 8.03 4.46
N ALA A 246 -12.82 7.27 4.18
CA ALA A 246 -12.74 5.82 4.06
C ALA A 246 -13.44 5.35 2.79
N GLU A 247 -12.83 4.37 2.12
CA GLU A 247 -13.51 3.62 1.06
C GLU A 247 -14.46 2.61 1.70
N SER A 248 -15.73 2.63 1.30
CA SER A 248 -16.71 1.60 1.64
C SER A 248 -17.07 0.85 0.37
N ALA A 249 -17.25 -0.47 0.47
CA ALA A 249 -17.67 -1.30 -0.65
C ALA A 249 -19.07 -0.92 -1.16
N GLY A 250 -19.88 -0.25 -0.32
CA GLY A 250 -21.29 0.02 -0.58
C GLY A 250 -22.10 -1.29 -0.61
N ASP A 251 -23.25 -1.29 0.05
CA ASP A 251 -24.26 -2.34 -0.19
C ASP A 251 -25.05 -2.01 -1.45
#